data_AF-A0A8S8XFB2-F1
#
_entry.id   AF-A0A8S8XFB2-F1
#
_cell.length_a   1.000
_cell.length_b   1.000
_cell.length_c   1.000
_cell.angle_alpha   90.00
_cell.angle_beta   90.00
_cell.angle_gamma   90.00
#
_symmetry.space_group_name_H-M   'P 1'
#
loop_
_entity.id
_entity.type
_entity.pdbx_description
1 polymer ?
#
loop_
_entity_poly.entity_id
_entity_poly.type
_entity_poly.pdbx_seq_one_letter_code
_entity_poly.pdbx_strand_id
1 'polypeptide(L)'
;MDTGLAITSGVDIWLNNPIRPMEASGTSGMKAAMNGVPNCSILDGWWPEGCQHGVNGWAIGESEDDRDDERDAENIYSVLEEHVIPTWEKGGSVWANIMRSSIATSARFTGARMISEYKRFYDAFE
;
A
#
# COMPACT_ATOMS: atom_id res chain seq x y z
N MET A 1 -12.92 -10.67 -13.77
CA MET A 1 -11.80 -10.69 -12.78
C MET A 1 -10.47 -10.34 -13.44
N ASP A 2 -10.35 -10.58 -14.75
CA ASP A 2 -9.13 -10.40 -15.54
C ASP A 2 -8.50 -9.01 -15.45
N THR A 3 -9.32 -7.96 -15.44
CA THR A 3 -8.83 -6.57 -15.26
C THR A 3 -8.11 -6.38 -13.93
N GLY A 4 -8.64 -6.94 -12.83
CA GLY A 4 -8.00 -6.83 -11.53
C GLY A 4 -6.65 -7.53 -11.52
N LEU A 5 -6.59 -8.75 -12.06
CA LEU A 5 -5.35 -9.51 -12.19
C LEU A 5 -4.30 -8.72 -13.00
N ALA A 6 -4.71 -8.24 -14.19
CA ALA A 6 -3.84 -7.51 -15.09
C ALA A 6 -3.27 -6.24 -14.46
N ILE A 7 -4.09 -5.46 -13.75
CA ILE A 7 -3.61 -4.20 -13.15
C ILE A 7 -2.72 -4.50 -11.95
N THR A 8 -3.11 -5.41 -11.04
CA THR A 8 -2.32 -5.67 -9.83
C THR A 8 -0.94 -6.28 -10.10
N SER A 9 -0.73 -6.90 -11.26
CA SER A 9 0.57 -7.46 -11.66
C SER A 9 1.27 -6.65 -12.76
N GLY A 10 0.62 -5.62 -13.31
CA GLY A 10 1.06 -4.96 -14.54
C GLY A 10 1.45 -3.49 -14.38
N VAL A 11 1.11 -2.87 -13.25
CA VAL A 11 1.49 -1.47 -12.95
C VAL A 11 2.77 -1.42 -12.12
N ASP A 12 3.51 -0.31 -12.21
CA ASP A 12 4.71 -0.08 -11.41
C ASP A 12 4.39 0.40 -9.99
N ILE A 13 3.31 1.18 -9.82
CA ILE A 13 2.89 1.77 -8.53
C ILE A 13 1.39 1.53 -8.35
N TRP A 14 0.99 1.22 -7.13
CA TRP A 14 -0.42 1.21 -6.72
C TRP A 14 -0.77 2.48 -5.94
N LEU A 15 -1.42 3.43 -6.62
CA LEU A 15 -1.78 4.73 -6.06
C LEU A 15 -3.17 4.71 -5.42
N ASN A 16 -3.28 5.09 -4.13
CA ASN A 16 -4.57 5.27 -3.46
C ASN A 16 -4.63 6.65 -2.77
N ASN A 17 -5.72 7.37 -2.99
CA ASN A 17 -6.01 8.66 -2.36
C ASN A 17 -7.41 8.67 -1.74
N PRO A 18 -7.68 7.84 -0.73
CA PRO A 18 -8.92 7.91 0.02
C PRO A 18 -9.02 9.24 0.80
N ILE A 19 -10.26 9.67 1.06
CA ILE A 19 -10.52 10.73 2.03
C ILE A 19 -10.39 10.11 3.42
N ARG A 20 -9.48 10.61 4.26
CA ARG A 20 -9.36 10.16 5.65
C ARG A 20 -10.60 10.54 6.47
N PRO A 21 -11.02 9.72 7.46
CA PRO A 21 -10.67 8.31 7.71
C PRO A 21 -11.73 7.36 7.11
N MET A 22 -12.06 7.53 5.83
CA MET A 22 -13.20 6.84 5.19
C MET A 22 -12.82 5.46 4.63
N GLU A 23 -11.55 5.09 4.64
CA GLU A 23 -11.11 3.75 4.24
C GLU A 23 -10.82 2.89 5.48
N ALA A 24 -11.64 1.87 5.71
CA ALA A 24 -11.43 0.96 6.83
C ALA A 24 -10.31 -0.07 6.60
N SER A 25 -9.96 -0.37 5.34
CA SER A 25 -8.97 -1.40 5.00
C SER A 25 -8.32 -1.14 3.63
N GLY A 26 -8.55 -1.97 2.62
CA GLY A 26 -7.96 -1.80 1.29
C GLY A 26 -7.25 -3.06 0.79
N THR A 27 -8.02 -4.12 0.52
CA THR A 27 -7.45 -5.41 0.08
C THR A 27 -6.81 -5.36 -1.31
N SER A 28 -7.08 -4.33 -2.11
CA SER A 28 -6.43 -4.13 -3.42
C SER A 28 -4.96 -3.76 -3.27
N GLY A 29 -4.60 -2.89 -2.32
CA GLY A 29 -3.20 -2.59 -2.00
C GLY A 29 -2.43 -3.82 -1.51
N MET A 30 -3.10 -4.69 -0.75
CA MET A 30 -2.51 -5.97 -0.32
C MET A 30 -2.22 -6.90 -1.50
N LYS A 31 -3.11 -6.95 -2.50
CA LYS A 31 -2.93 -7.75 -3.74
C LYS A 31 -1.80 -7.18 -4.60
N ALA A 32 -1.74 -5.85 -4.74
CA ALA A 32 -0.66 -5.18 -5.45
C ALA A 32 0.70 -5.47 -4.79
N ALA A 33 0.78 -5.34 -3.46
CA ALA A 33 1.99 -5.64 -2.71
C ALA A 33 2.47 -7.09 -2.88
N MET A 34 1.54 -8.05 -2.94
CA MET A 34 1.87 -9.46 -3.19
C MET A 34 2.50 -9.70 -4.57
N ASN A 35 2.16 -8.87 -5.56
CA ASN A 35 2.77 -8.90 -6.90
C ASN A 35 4.06 -8.06 -6.99
N GLY A 36 4.55 -7.54 -5.86
CA GLY A 36 5.74 -6.69 -5.83
C GLY A 36 5.52 -5.28 -6.36
N VAL A 37 4.26 -4.85 -6.49
CA VAL A 37 3.91 -3.46 -6.79
C VAL A 37 3.97 -2.66 -5.48
N PRO A 38 4.86 -1.66 -5.35
CA PRO A 38 4.89 -0.78 -4.18
C PRO A 38 3.65 0.10 -4.13
N ASN A 39 3.15 0.39 -2.93
CA ASN A 39 2.02 1.32 -2.78
C ASN A 39 2.52 2.75 -2.65
N CYS A 40 1.73 3.69 -3.17
CA CYS A 40 1.83 5.11 -2.89
C CYS A 40 0.44 5.53 -2.39
N SER A 41 0.28 5.70 -1.08
CA SER A 41 -1.05 5.87 -0.50
C SER A 41 -1.06 6.85 0.64
N ILE A 42 -2.18 7.56 0.79
CA ILE A 42 -2.55 8.23 2.04
C ILE A 42 -2.50 7.20 3.17
N LEU A 43 -2.12 7.64 4.37
CA LEU A 43 -2.12 6.83 5.60
C LEU A 43 -3.54 6.62 6.14
N ASP A 44 -4.36 5.89 5.36
CA ASP A 44 -5.69 5.43 5.75
C ASP A 44 -5.85 3.93 5.45
N GLY A 45 -6.84 3.30 6.07
CA GLY A 45 -7.13 1.88 5.89
C GLY A 45 -6.00 0.96 6.34
N TRP A 46 -5.56 0.06 5.47
CA TRP A 46 -4.51 -0.92 5.79
C TRP A 46 -3.09 -0.33 5.74
N TRP A 47 -2.92 0.80 5.03
CA TRP A 47 -1.59 1.32 4.76
C TRP A 47 -0.85 1.77 6.03
N PRO A 48 -1.50 2.38 7.05
CA PRO A 48 -0.90 2.61 8.36
C PRO A 48 -0.30 1.36 9.04
N GLU A 49 -0.84 0.16 8.80
CA GLU A 49 -0.32 -1.10 9.36
C GLU A 49 0.92 -1.63 8.59
N GLY A 50 1.02 -1.25 7.32
CA GLY A 50 1.95 -1.80 6.35
C GLY A 50 3.12 -0.89 5.97
N CYS A 51 2.91 0.42 5.99
CA CYS A 51 3.79 1.41 5.37
C CYS A 51 5.15 1.48 6.06
N GLN A 52 6.20 1.40 5.25
CA GLN A 52 7.55 1.81 5.61
C GLN A 52 8.02 2.74 4.49
N HIS A 53 7.82 4.05 4.69
CA HIS A 53 8.07 5.08 3.69
C HIS A 53 9.49 4.95 3.09
N GLY A 54 9.57 4.87 1.76
CA GLY A 54 10.81 4.70 0.99
C GLY A 54 11.38 3.28 0.99
N VAL A 55 10.80 2.33 1.73
CA VAL A 55 11.28 0.95 1.83
C VAL A 55 10.39 -0.02 1.05
N ASN A 56 9.07 0.03 1.26
CA ASN A 56 8.10 -0.86 0.61
C ASN A 56 7.03 -0.11 -0.21
N GLY A 57 7.17 1.21 -0.29
CA GLY A 57 6.19 2.13 -0.85
C GLY A 57 6.35 3.51 -0.22
N TRP A 58 5.37 4.37 -0.40
CA TRP A 58 5.37 5.74 0.08
C TRP A 58 4.05 6.11 0.75
N ALA A 59 4.16 6.86 1.84
CA ALA A 59 3.06 7.60 2.43
C ALA A 59 2.86 8.91 1.66
N ILE A 60 1.61 9.26 1.38
CA ILE A 60 1.22 10.59 0.91
C ILE A 60 0.80 11.41 2.13
N GLY A 61 1.45 12.55 2.35
CA GLY A 61 1.24 13.39 3.53
C GLY A 61 1.60 12.67 4.83
N GLU A 62 1.16 13.23 5.95
CA GLU A 62 1.30 12.65 7.27
C GLU A 62 -0.04 12.01 7.71
N SER A 63 -0.21 11.84 9.03
CA SER A 63 -1.46 11.39 9.64
C SER A 63 -2.35 12.58 10.02
N GLU A 64 -2.73 13.42 9.05
CA GLU A 64 -3.67 14.52 9.28
C GLU A 64 -5.12 14.02 9.29
N ASP A 65 -5.90 14.46 10.30
CA ASP A 65 -7.31 14.06 10.46
C ASP A 65 -8.28 14.92 9.64
N ASP A 66 -7.84 16.10 9.20
CA ASP A 66 -8.68 17.07 8.50
C ASP A 66 -8.65 16.84 6.98
N ARG A 67 -9.82 16.84 6.34
CA ARG A 67 -9.91 16.83 4.88
C ARG A 67 -9.43 18.17 4.31
N ASP A 68 -8.45 18.10 3.44
CA ASP A 68 -7.93 19.24 2.68
C ASP A 68 -7.51 18.77 1.28
N ASP A 69 -8.38 18.99 0.29
CA ASP A 69 -8.16 18.49 -1.07
C ASP A 69 -6.98 19.19 -1.77
N GLU A 70 -6.67 20.45 -1.41
CA GLU A 70 -5.54 21.19 -1.99
C GLU A 70 -4.22 20.65 -1.44
N ARG A 71 -4.10 20.54 -0.11
CA ARG A 71 -2.93 19.96 0.53
C ARG A 71 -2.70 18.51 0.09
N ASP A 72 -3.76 17.70 0.03
CA ASP A 72 -3.61 16.28 -0.32
C ASP A 72 -3.20 16.12 -1.79
N ALA A 73 -3.66 17.00 -2.69
CA ALA A 73 -3.16 17.05 -4.06
C ALA A 73 -1.68 17.45 -4.13
N GLU A 74 -1.26 18.50 -3.40
CA GLU A 74 0.14 18.91 -3.33
C GLU A 74 1.05 17.80 -2.80
N ASN A 75 0.62 17.09 -1.75
CA ASN A 75 1.33 15.96 -1.18
C ASN A 75 1.50 14.80 -2.18
N ILE A 76 0.51 14.55 -3.04
CA ILE A 76 0.61 13.54 -4.10
C ILE A 76 1.68 13.95 -5.11
N TYR A 77 1.66 15.21 -5.58
CA TYR A 77 2.65 15.67 -6.54
C TYR A 77 4.06 15.64 -5.95
N SER A 78 4.24 16.15 -4.73
CA SER A 78 5.54 16.15 -4.05
C SER A 78 6.08 14.73 -3.90
N VAL A 79 5.28 13.77 -3.41
CA VAL A 79 5.79 12.40 -3.24
C VAL A 79 6.13 11.73 -4.58
N LEU A 80 5.36 12.01 -5.63
CA LEU A 80 5.64 11.45 -6.96
C LEU A 80 6.92 12.04 -7.55
N GLU A 81 7.05 13.36 -7.53
CA GLU A 81 8.16 14.09 -8.17
C GLU A 81 9.47 13.97 -7.41
N GLU A 82 9.42 14.00 -6.08
CA GLU A 82 10.63 14.05 -5.24
C GLU A 82 11.11 12.65 -4.80
N HIS A 83 10.20 11.67 -4.75
CA HIS A 83 10.52 10.34 -4.22
C HIS A 83 10.29 9.21 -5.21
N VAL A 84 9.07 9.05 -5.74
CA VAL A 84 8.71 7.89 -6.56
C VAL A 84 9.45 7.90 -7.90
N ILE A 85 9.30 8.95 -8.69
CA ILE A 85 9.88 9.07 -10.03
C ILE A 85 11.42 8.98 -9.97
N PRO A 86 12.13 9.75 -9.12
CA PRO A 86 13.60 9.65 -9.05
C PRO A 86 14.09 8.26 -8.63
N THR A 87 13.32 7.55 -7.81
CA THR A 87 13.67 6.20 -7.37
C THR A 87 13.42 5.17 -8.47
N TRP A 88 12.33 5.33 -9.22
CA TRP A 88 12.02 4.52 -10.39
C TRP A 88 13.06 4.71 -11.50
N GLU A 89 13.49 5.95 -11.78
CA GLU A 89 14.52 6.27 -12.77
C GLU A 89 15.88 5.66 -12.44
N LYS A 90 16.24 5.55 -11.16
CA LYS A 90 17.45 4.80 -10.73
C LYS A 90 17.38 3.33 -11.14
N GLY A 91 16.17 2.77 -11.19
CA GLY A 91 15.89 1.42 -11.67
C GLY A 91 16.72 0.32 -11.01
N GLY A 92 16.94 -0.76 -11.75
CA GLY A 92 17.85 -1.84 -11.39
C GLY A 92 17.61 -2.42 -9.99
N SER A 93 18.67 -2.55 -9.20
CA SER A 93 18.59 -3.11 -7.85
C SER A 93 17.84 -2.21 -6.87
N VAL A 94 17.80 -0.89 -7.10
CA VAL A 94 17.12 0.06 -6.22
C VAL A 94 15.63 -0.20 -6.27
N TRP A 95 15.03 -0.16 -7.46
CA TRP A 95 13.60 -0.45 -7.62
C TRP A 95 13.26 -1.89 -7.21
N ALA A 96 14.08 -2.86 -7.63
CA ALA A 96 13.86 -4.26 -7.30
C ALA A 96 13.91 -4.54 -5.77
N ASN A 97 14.69 -3.76 -5.00
CA ASN A 97 14.66 -3.84 -3.54
C ASN A 97 13.32 -3.39 -2.98
N ILE A 98 12.74 -2.31 -3.48
CA ILE A 98 11.42 -1.83 -3.04
C ILE A 98 10.33 -2.85 -3.38
N MET A 99 10.38 -3.43 -4.59
CA MET A 99 9.46 -4.49 -4.99
C MET A 99 9.55 -5.71 -4.05
N ARG A 100 10.77 -6.15 -3.71
CA ARG A 100 10.98 -7.26 -2.75
C ARG A 100 10.47 -6.93 -1.36
N SER A 101 10.68 -5.70 -0.88
CA SER A 101 10.14 -5.23 0.40
C SER A 101 8.61 -5.18 0.41
N SER A 102 7.99 -4.83 -0.72
CA SER A 102 6.54 -4.86 -0.91
C SER A 102 6.00 -6.30 -0.77
N ILE A 103 6.63 -7.27 -1.47
CA ILE A 103 6.29 -8.70 -1.35
C ILE A 103 6.44 -9.18 0.10
N ALA A 104 7.56 -8.86 0.75
CA ALA A 104 7.81 -9.27 2.14
C ALA A 104 6.74 -8.71 3.10
N THR A 105 6.30 -7.46 2.88
CA THR A 105 5.25 -6.83 3.66
C THR A 105 3.91 -7.56 3.49
N SER A 106 3.58 -7.97 2.25
CA SER A 106 2.32 -8.65 1.92
C SER A 106 2.10 -9.96 2.67
N ALA A 107 3.17 -10.64 3.10
CA ALA A 107 3.08 -11.90 3.85
C ALA A 107 2.31 -11.76 5.16
N ARG A 108 2.25 -10.55 5.74
CA ARG A 108 1.45 -10.23 6.94
C ARG A 108 -0.04 -10.05 6.65
N PHE A 109 -0.46 -9.94 5.38
CA PHE A 109 -1.83 -9.57 4.99
C PHE A 109 -2.52 -10.67 4.17
N THR A 110 -2.23 -11.94 4.47
CA THR A 110 -2.84 -13.07 3.77
C THR A 110 -4.23 -13.41 4.31
N GLY A 111 -5.13 -13.83 3.42
CA GLY A 111 -6.42 -14.40 3.82
C GLY A 111 -6.28 -15.65 4.68
N ALA A 112 -5.20 -16.43 4.50
CA ALA A 112 -4.90 -17.59 5.33
C ALA A 112 -4.66 -17.20 6.81
N ARG A 113 -3.91 -16.12 7.06
CA ARG A 113 -3.74 -15.59 8.43
C ARG A 113 -5.08 -15.15 9.01
N MET A 114 -5.84 -14.35 8.27
CA MET A 114 -7.17 -13.88 8.69
C MET A 114 -8.06 -15.05 9.12
N ILE A 115 -8.23 -16.06 8.25
CA ILE A 115 -9.06 -17.23 8.57
C ILE A 115 -8.53 -18.00 9.79
N SER A 116 -7.21 -18.16 9.92
CA SER A 116 -6.62 -18.81 11.10
C SER A 116 -6.90 -18.05 12.40
N GLU A 117 -6.92 -16.72 12.37
CA GLU A 117 -7.22 -15.88 13.54
C GLU A 117 -8.71 -15.93 13.89
N TYR A 118 -9.59 -15.84 12.90
CA TYR A 118 -11.04 -16.01 13.09
C TYR A 118 -11.35 -17.38 13.71
N LYS A 119 -10.71 -18.45 13.22
CA LYS A 119 -10.88 -19.77 13.80
C LYS A 119 -10.48 -19.81 15.28
N ARG A 120 -9.29 -19.31 15.63
CA ARG A 120 -8.82 -19.27 17.03
C ARG A 120 -9.74 -18.45 17.93
N PHE A 121 -10.29 -17.36 17.42
CA PHE A 121 -11.25 -16.53 18.15
C PHE A 121 -12.54 -17.29 18.43
N TYR A 122 -13.08 -18.00 17.44
CA TYR A 122 -14.31 -18.76 17.62
C TYR A 122 -14.14 -20.03 18.46
N ASP A 123 -13.02 -20.73 18.33
CA ASP A 123 -12.66 -21.90 19.15
C ASP A 123 -12.57 -21.53 20.66
N ALA A 124 -12.43 -20.24 21.00
CA ALA A 124 -12.39 -19.78 22.40
C ALA A 124 -13.78 -19.63 23.06
N PHE A 125 -14.87 -19.80 22.32
CA PHE A 125 -16.23 -19.81 22.87
C PHE A 125 -16.75 -21.22 23.19
N GLU A 126 -16.02 -22.27 22.78
CA GLU A 126 -16.30 -23.67 23.11
C GLU A 126 -15.53 -24.10 24.38
#